data_AF-A0A9D4CSR6-F1
#
_entry.id   AF-A0A9D4CSR6-F1
#
_cell.length_a   1.000
_cell.length_b   1.000
_cell.length_c   1.000
_cell.angle_alpha   90.00
_cell.angle_beta   90.00
_cell.angle_gamma   90.00
#
_symmetry.space_group_name_H-M   'P 1'
#
loop_
_entity.id
_entity.type
_entity.pdbx_description
1 polymer ?
#
loop_
_entity_poly.entity_id
_entity_poly.type
_entity_poly.pdbx_seq_one_letter_code
_entity_poly.pdbx_strand_id
1 'polypeptide(L)' 'MPLLRSDHNCKHEIDTRNGHMKTASCQETHIFRPFSNSDSGVVTITTQTLSYVGRTTGTKSPCKRRI' A
#
# COMPACT_ATOMS: atom_id res chain seq x y z
N MET A 1 -11.79 22.35 14.30
CA MET A 1 -11.97 21.04 13.63
C MET A 1 -10.95 20.98 12.50
N PRO A 2 -10.10 19.94 12.39
CA PRO A 2 -9.08 19.88 11.35
C PRO A 2 -9.71 19.76 9.95
N LEU A 3 -9.18 20.53 8.99
CA LEU A 3 -9.67 20.59 7.62
C LEU A 3 -9.50 19.27 6.86
N LEU A 4 -8.46 18.49 7.22
CA LEU A 4 -8.17 17.18 6.67
C LEU A 4 -7.94 16.21 7.82
N ARG A 5 -8.62 15.06 7.78
CA ARG A 5 -8.36 13.91 8.65
C ARG A 5 -8.02 12.71 7.78
N SER A 6 -6.86 12.12 8.01
CA SER A 6 -6.42 10.90 7.35
C SER A 6 -6.41 9.74 8.35
N ASP A 7 -6.87 8.58 7.92
CA ASP A 7 -6.79 7.32 8.66
C ASP A 7 -6.20 6.25 7.73
N HIS A 8 -5.33 5.40 8.26
CA HIS A 8 -4.75 4.30 7.50
C HIS A 8 -4.84 3.02 8.34
N ASN A 9 -5.28 1.94 7.70
CA ASN A 9 -5.35 0.62 8.32
C ASN A 9 -4.72 -0.40 7.37
N CYS A 10 -3.62 -1.02 7.80
CA CYS A 10 -2.92 -2.03 7.04
C CYS A 10 -2.92 -3.36 7.79
N LYS A 11 -3.29 -4.43 7.07
CA LYS A 11 -3.20 -5.81 7.52
C LYS A 11 -2.13 -6.52 6.70
N HIS A 12 -1.13 -7.07 7.39
CA HIS A 12 -0.05 -7.83 6.78
C HIS A 12 -0.14 -9.29 7.21
N GLU A 13 0.01 -10.20 6.25
CA GLU A 13 0.18 -11.62 6.50
C GLU A 13 1.63 -11.99 6.16
N ILE A 14 2.40 -12.36 7.18
CA ILE A 14 3.79 -12.80 7.03
C ILE A 14 3.81 -14.32 7.01
N ASP A 15 4.44 -14.90 5.99
CA ASP A 15 4.81 -16.31 5.97
C ASP A 15 5.99 -16.52 6.93
N THR A 16 5.68 -16.99 8.14
CA THR A 16 6.67 -17.23 9.19
C THR A 16 7.62 -18.39 8.87
N ARG A 17 7.30 -19.27 7.91
CA ARG A 17 8.16 -20.39 7.52
C ARG A 17 9.23 -19.95 6.53
N ASN A 18 8.83 -19.13 5.55
CA ASN A 18 9.71 -18.68 4.48
C ASN A 18 10.25 -17.25 4.69
N GLY A 19 9.83 -16.57 5.76
CA GLY A 19 10.34 -15.26 6.16
C GLY A 19 9.98 -14.12 5.22
N HIS A 20 8.87 -14.20 4.48
CA HIS A 20 8.44 -13.15 3.55
C HIS A 20 6.97 -12.79 3.74
N MET A 21 6.57 -11.61 3.26
CA MET A 21 5.18 -11.17 3.28
C MET A 21 4.38 -11.89 2.20
N LYS A 22 3.29 -12.56 2.60
CA LYS A 22 2.39 -13.29 1.72
C LYS A 22 1.31 -12.37 1.15
N THR A 23 0.71 -11.55 2.01
CA THR A 23 -0.28 -10.55 1.59
C THR A 23 -0.14 -9.25 2.38
N ALA A 24 -0.53 -8.14 1.75
CA ALA A 24 -0.79 -6.87 2.40
C ALA A 24 -2.12 -6.32 1.88
N SER A 25 -2.97 -5.83 2.78
CA SER A 25 -4.19 -5.11 2.44
C SER A 25 -4.25 -3.84 3.27
N CYS A 26 -4.19 -2.70 2.59
CA CYS A 26 -4.23 -1.38 3.20
C CYS A 26 -5.47 -0.64 2.73
N GLN A 27 -6.15 0.01 3.65
CA GLN A 27 -7.20 0.97 3.38
C GLN A 27 -6.81 2.32 3.98
N GLU A 28 -6.81 3.35 3.15
CA GLU A 28 -6.52 4.72 3.53
C GLU A 28 -7.77 5.58 3.26
N THR A 29 -8.16 6.36 4.26
CA THR A 29 -9.34 7.23 4.18
C THR A 29 -8.94 8.66 4.48
N HIS A 30 -9.18 9.56 3.54
CA HIS A 30 -9.01 11.01 3.72
C HIS A 30 -10.37 11.69 3.75
N ILE A 31 -10.64 12.40 4.84
CA ILE A 31 -11.86 13.19 5.04
C ILE A 31 -11.45 14.66 5.03
N PHE A 32 -11.84 15.37 3.98
CA PHE A 32 -11.66 16.81 3.85
C PHE A 32 -12.97 17.54 4.17
N ARG A 33 -12.95 18.46 5.14
CA ARG A 33 -14.12 19.25 5.59
C ARG A 33 -13.77 20.74 5.62
N PRO A 34 -13.92 21.47 4.50
CA PRO A 34 -13.72 22.91 4.48
C PRO A 34 -14.88 23.60 5.21
N PHE A 35 -14.55 24.50 6.14
CA PHE A 35 -15.41 25.45 6.88
C PHE A 35 -16.83 24.95 7.23
N SER A 36 -17.06 24.74 8.52
CA SER A 36 -18.16 24.04 9.21
C SER A 36 -19.62 24.48 8.97
N ASN A 37 -20.02 24.85 7.75
CA ASN A 37 -21.34 25.43 7.47
C ASN A 37 -22.34 24.49 6.76
N SER A 38 -21.97 23.24 6.44
CA SER A 38 -22.92 22.16 6.10
C SER A 38 -22.21 20.80 6.00
N ASP A 39 -22.96 19.71 6.18
CA ASP A 39 -22.51 18.31 6.35
C ASP A 39 -21.74 17.66 5.18
N SER A 40 -21.31 18.43 4.17
CA SER A 40 -20.72 17.89 2.93
C SER A 40 -19.19 18.03 2.92
N GLY A 41 -18.51 17.09 3.56
CA GLY A 41 -17.08 16.87 3.34
C GLY A 41 -16.81 15.99 2.11
N VAL A 42 -15.59 16.07 1.56
CA VAL A 42 -15.11 15.13 0.53
C VAL A 42 -14.43 13.96 1.23
N VAL A 43 -14.83 12.73 0.88
CA VAL A 43 -14.20 11.51 1.39
C VAL A 43 -13.50 10.79 0.25
N THR A 44 -12.20 10.57 0.39
CA THR A 44 -11.40 9.73 -0.50
C THR A 44 -11.05 8.44 0.22
N ILE A 45 -11.34 7.30 -0.40
CA ILE A 45 -10.98 5.98 0.14
C ILE A 45 -10.10 5.27 -0.89
N THR A 46 -8.90 4.90 -0.50
CA THR A 46 -7.93 4.18 -1.31
C THR A 46 -7.70 2.80 -0.72
N THR A 47 -7.81 1.77 -1.55
CA THR A 47 -7.51 0.39 -1.14
C THR A 47 -6.32 -0.12 -1.95
N GLN A 48 -5.32 -0.67 -1.27
CA GLN A 48 -4.13 -1.26 -1.90
C GLN A 48 -4.00 -2.71 -1.46
N THR A 49 -3.80 -3.60 -2.42
CA THR A 49 -3.60 -5.03 -2.17
C THR A 49 -2.31 -5.50 -2.82
N LEU A 50 -1.52 -6.27 -2.06
CA LEU A 50 -0.32 -6.93 -2.53
C LEU A 50 -0.41 -8.40 -2.18
N SER A 51 -0.15 -9.26 -3.16
CA SER A 51 -0.12 -10.70 -2.98
C SER A 51 1.18 -11.25 -3.54
N TYR A 52 1.88 -12.06 -2.76
CA TYR A 52 3.03 -12.81 -3.23
C TYR A 52 2.58 -13.92 -4.18
N VAL A 53 3.13 -13.91 -5.40
CA VAL A 53 2.79 -14.88 -6.47
C VAL A 53 3.90 -15.90 -6.73
N GLY A 54 5.10 -15.69 -6.19
CA GLY A 54 6.25 -16.56 -6.41
C GLY A 54 7.56 -15.80 -6.56
N ARG A 55 8.68 -16.55 -6.61
CA ARG A 55 10.03 -16.02 -6.79
C ARG A 55 10.66 -16.65 -8.02
N THR A 56 11.19 -15.82 -8.90
CA THR A 56 12.01 -16.26 -10.03
C THR A 56 13.47 -15.87 -9.78
N THR A 57 14.40 -16.73 -10.18
CA THR A 57 15.83 -16.40 -10.19
C THR A 57 16.13 -15.59 -11.45
N GLY A 58 16.42 -14.30 -11.28
CA GLY A 58 16.88 -13.47 -12.40
C GLY A 58 18.16 -14.05 -12.98
N THR A 59 18.17 -14.32 -14.29
CA THR A 59 19.37 -14.78 -14.99
C THR A 59 20.46 -13.72 -14.88
N LYS A 60 21.55 -14.03 -14.17
CA LYS A 60 22.80 -13.27 -14.26
C LYS A 60 23.38 -13.52 -15.65
N SER A 61 22.86 -12.83 -16.67
CA SER A 61 23.58 -12.75 -17.93
C SER A 61 24.91 -12.04 -17.62
N PRO A 62 26.06 -12.72 -17.76
CA PRO A 62 27.33 -12.07 -17.51
C PRO A 62 27.47 -10.92 -18.50
N CYS A 63 27.61 -9.70 -17.98
CA CYS A 63 27.97 -8.54 -18.79
C CYS A 63 29.33 -8.83 -19.44
N LYS A 64 29.33 -9.28 -20.70
CA LYS A 64 30.58 -9.47 -21.45
C LYS A 64 31.16 -8.08 -21.71
N ARG A 65 32.20 -7.72 -20.96
CA ARG A 65 33.07 -6.59 -21.32
C ARG A 65 33.69 -6.89 -22.68
N ARG A 66 33.38 -6.04 -23.67
CA ARG A 66 34.04 -6.02 -24.97
C ARG A 66 35.39 -5.34 -24.75
N ILE A 67 36.48 -6.10 -24.92
CA ILE A 67 37.86 -5.60 -24.97
C ILE A 67 38.04 -4.85 -26.29
#